data_AF-A0A117Q9Y5-F1
#
_entry.id   AF-A0A117Q9Y5-F1
#
_cell.length_a   1.000
_cell.length_b   1.000
_cell.length_c   1.000
_cell.angle_alpha   90.00
_cell.angle_beta   90.00
_cell.angle_gamma   90.00
#
_symmetry.space_group_name_H-M   'P 1'
#
loop_
_entity.id
_entity.type
_entity.pdbx_description
1 polymer ?
#
loop_
_entity_poly.entity_id
_entity_poly.type
_entity_poly.pdbx_seq_one_letter_code
_entity_poly.pdbx_strand_id
1 'polypeptide(L)'
;MSPARTVADDSAYQAAAQAIETTLDQCDKITNQAVSASETLVSAWQGNAGNAFHQALQAWQQQYAQLRQLMDTFASTLAGTRSHMNSQENAAMQNAQRFHSLING
;
A
#
# COMPACT_ATOMS: atom_id res chain seq x y z
N MET A 1 20.12 13.36 19.10
CA MET A 1 20.68 12.71 17.89
C MET A 1 19.74 11.58 17.54
N SER A 2 18.99 11.68 16.43
CA SER A 2 18.24 10.52 15.94
C SER A 2 19.24 9.48 15.43
N PRO A 3 19.03 8.17 15.70
CA PRO A 3 19.93 7.12 15.25
C PRO A 3 20.07 7.12 13.73
N ALA A 4 21.28 6.85 13.24
CA ALA A 4 21.56 6.69 11.82
C ALA A 4 20.78 5.49 11.27
N ARG A 5 20.11 5.72 10.13
CA ARG A 5 19.33 4.70 9.43
C ARG A 5 20.22 3.57 8.96
N THR A 6 19.71 2.36 8.95
CA THR A 6 20.41 1.22 8.32
C THR A 6 19.81 0.94 6.94
N VAL A 7 20.61 0.41 6.02
CA VAL A 7 20.15 -0.08 4.71
C VAL A 7 19.01 -1.10 4.85
N ALA A 8 18.92 -1.76 6.01
CA ALA A 8 17.85 -2.68 6.38
C ALA A 8 16.49 -2.00 6.55
N ASP A 9 16.44 -0.75 7.02
CA ASP A 9 15.18 -0.01 7.14
C ASP A 9 14.64 0.35 5.76
N ASP A 10 15.51 0.78 4.85
CA ASP A 10 15.13 1.21 3.50
C ASP A 10 14.61 0.04 2.63
N SER A 11 15.23 -1.14 2.77
CA SER A 11 14.74 -2.36 2.13
C SER A 11 13.43 -2.86 2.74
N ALA A 12 13.23 -2.72 4.05
CA ALA A 12 12.00 -3.09 4.73
C ALA A 12 10.79 -2.26 4.27
N TYR A 13 10.94 -0.93 4.12
CA TYR A 13 9.87 -0.07 3.61
C TYR A 13 9.50 -0.42 2.16
N GLN A 14 10.48 -0.75 1.32
CA GLN A 14 10.24 -1.15 -0.07
C GLN A 14 9.54 -2.51 -0.15
N ALA A 15 9.99 -3.48 0.64
CA ALA A 15 9.34 -4.79 0.72
C ALA A 15 7.89 -4.69 1.22
N ALA A 16 7.63 -3.83 2.20
CA ALA A 16 6.28 -3.59 2.70
C ALA A 16 5.37 -2.96 1.63
N ALA A 17 5.85 -1.96 0.89
CA ALA A 17 5.09 -1.35 -0.21
C ALA A 17 4.75 -2.36 -1.32
N GLN A 18 5.73 -3.17 -1.74
CA GLN A 18 5.52 -4.22 -2.75
C GLN A 18 4.57 -5.32 -2.28
N ALA A 19 4.62 -5.69 -1.00
CA ALA A 19 3.69 -6.66 -0.42
C ALA A 19 2.25 -6.12 -0.45
N ILE A 20 2.06 -4.84 -0.11
CA ILE A 20 0.75 -4.17 -0.18
C ILE A 20 0.22 -4.19 -1.61
N GLU A 21 1.02 -3.77 -2.60
CA GLU A 21 0.63 -3.78 -4.00
C GLU A 21 0.24 -5.19 -4.46
N THR A 22 1.04 -6.20 -4.13
CA THR A 22 0.76 -7.60 -4.48
C THR A 22 -0.55 -8.09 -3.85
N THR A 23 -0.79 -7.77 -2.58
CA THR A 23 -2.03 -8.15 -1.89
C THR A 23 -3.25 -7.48 -2.51
N LEU A 24 -3.18 -6.18 -2.84
CA LEU A 24 -4.26 -5.48 -3.54
C LEU A 24 -4.57 -6.11 -4.90
N ASP A 25 -3.53 -6.47 -5.64
CA ASP A 25 -3.66 -7.11 -6.94
C ASP A 25 -4.33 -8.49 -6.85
N GLN A 26 -4.07 -9.24 -5.77
CA GLN A 26 -4.74 -10.51 -5.47
C GLN A 26 -6.20 -10.29 -5.07
N CYS A 27 -6.48 -9.31 -4.22
CA CYS A 27 -7.84 -9.00 -3.81
C CYS A 27 -8.72 -8.51 -4.97
N ASP A 28 -8.14 -7.74 -5.91
CA ASP A 28 -8.82 -7.32 -7.15
C ASP A 28 -9.23 -8.52 -8.00
N LYS A 29 -8.33 -9.50 -8.15
CA LYS A 29 -8.61 -10.74 -8.89
C LYS A 29 -9.76 -11.51 -8.24
N ILE A 30 -9.74 -11.67 -6.91
CA ILE A 30 -10.81 -12.37 -6.18
C ILE A 30 -12.14 -11.63 -6.31
N THR A 31 -12.12 -10.30 -6.22
CA THR A 31 -13.31 -9.45 -6.37
C THR A 31 -13.92 -9.61 -7.75
N ASN A 32 -13.11 -9.50 -8.81
CA ASN A 32 -13.57 -9.68 -10.18
C ASN A 32 -14.13 -11.09 -10.41
N GLN A 33 -13.47 -12.12 -9.88
CA GLN A 33 -13.96 -13.51 -9.97
C GLN A 33 -15.32 -13.69 -9.28
N ALA A 34 -15.49 -13.13 -8.09
CA ALA A 34 -16.74 -13.19 -7.35
C ALA A 34 -17.88 -12.44 -8.06
N VAL A 35 -17.58 -11.29 -8.69
CA VAL A 35 -18.54 -10.54 -9.50
C VAL A 35 -18.96 -11.35 -10.73
N SER A 36 -18.03 -11.88 -11.51
CA SER A 36 -18.36 -12.69 -12.70
C SER A 36 -19.13 -13.97 -12.34
N ALA A 37 -18.77 -14.62 -11.22
CA ALA A 37 -19.52 -15.76 -10.70
C ALA A 37 -20.95 -15.36 -10.29
N SER A 38 -21.12 -14.18 -9.67
CA SER A 38 -22.42 -13.63 -9.31
C SER A 38 -23.28 -13.35 -10.53
N GLU A 39 -22.74 -12.74 -11.59
CA GLU A 39 -23.47 -12.45 -12.83
C GLU A 39 -23.98 -13.75 -13.47
N THR A 40 -23.15 -14.79 -13.47
CA THR A 40 -23.53 -16.13 -13.93
C THR A 40 -24.67 -16.71 -13.08
N LEU A 41 -24.54 -16.66 -11.76
CA LEU A 41 -25.54 -17.16 -10.82
C LEU A 41 -26.86 -16.40 -10.88
N VAL A 42 -26.85 -15.07 -11.00
CA VAL A 42 -28.06 -14.24 -11.07
C VAL A 42 -28.89 -14.57 -12.31
N SER A 43 -28.24 -14.94 -13.41
CA SER A 43 -28.95 -15.36 -14.62
C SER A 43 -29.77 -16.64 -14.42
N ALA A 44 -29.31 -17.54 -13.54
CA ALA A 44 -29.93 -18.83 -13.23
C ALA A 44 -30.76 -18.84 -11.94
N TRP A 45 -30.52 -17.91 -11.01
CA TRP A 45 -31.03 -17.94 -9.63
C TRP A 45 -31.82 -16.67 -9.30
N GLN A 46 -32.94 -16.48 -10.00
CA GLN A 46 -33.87 -15.38 -9.74
C GLN A 46 -34.67 -15.62 -8.46
N GLY A 47 -34.86 -14.58 -7.63
CA GLY A 47 -35.66 -14.62 -6.40
C GLY A 47 -34.93 -14.10 -5.17
N ASN A 48 -35.53 -14.27 -3.99
CA ASN A 48 -35.02 -13.70 -2.72
C ASN A 48 -33.59 -14.15 -2.38
N ALA A 49 -33.20 -15.38 -2.71
CA ALA A 49 -31.84 -15.88 -2.46
C ALA A 49 -30.79 -15.18 -3.34
N GLY A 50 -31.06 -14.99 -4.64
CA GLY A 50 -30.18 -14.26 -5.55
C GLY A 50 -30.03 -12.80 -5.15
N ASN A 51 -31.13 -12.15 -4.73
CA ASN A 51 -31.10 -10.79 -4.21
C ASN A 51 -30.25 -10.65 -2.94
N ALA A 52 -30.36 -11.60 -2.00
CA ALA A 52 -29.56 -11.59 -0.78
C ALA A 52 -28.06 -11.75 -1.07
N PHE A 53 -27.69 -12.63 -2.01
CA PHE A 53 -26.30 -12.78 -2.44
C PHE A 53 -25.78 -11.50 -3.10
N HIS A 54 -26.57 -10.87 -3.97
CA HIS A 54 -26.19 -9.61 -4.61
C HIS A 54 -25.95 -8.48 -3.60
N GLN A 55 -26.82 -8.36 -2.59
CA GLN A 55 -26.64 -7.39 -1.50
C GLN A 55 -25.37 -7.68 -0.69
N ALA A 56 -25.09 -8.95 -0.37
CA ALA A 56 -23.87 -9.33 0.33
C ALA A 56 -22.61 -9.00 -0.48
N LEU A 57 -22.64 -9.27 -1.80
CA LEU A 57 -21.55 -8.95 -2.70
C LEU A 57 -21.32 -7.43 -2.80
N GLN A 58 -22.39 -6.65 -2.89
CA GLN A 58 -22.31 -5.20 -2.93
C GLN A 58 -21.73 -4.62 -1.63
N ALA A 59 -22.16 -5.12 -0.47
CA ALA A 59 -21.62 -4.72 0.82
C ALA A 59 -20.13 -5.08 0.94
N TRP A 60 -19.74 -6.26 0.46
CA TRP A 60 -18.34 -6.67 0.42
C TRP A 60 -17.49 -5.76 -0.48
N GLN A 61 -17.98 -5.42 -1.68
CA GLN A 61 -17.29 -4.49 -2.58
C GLN A 61 -17.07 -3.12 -1.93
N GLN A 62 -18.05 -2.60 -1.18
CA GLN A 62 -17.92 -1.34 -0.47
C GLN A 62 -16.83 -1.40 0.62
N GLN A 63 -16.80 -2.47 1.40
CA GLN A 63 -15.74 -2.66 2.41
C GLN A 63 -14.36 -2.86 1.76
N TYR A 64 -14.32 -3.58 0.64
CA TYR A 64 -13.09 -3.78 -0.12
C TYR A 64 -12.53 -2.46 -0.66
N ALA A 65 -13.39 -1.58 -1.18
CA ALA A 65 -12.97 -0.24 -1.64
C ALA A 65 -12.33 0.59 -0.50
N GLN A 66 -12.90 0.50 0.72
CA GLN A 66 -12.32 1.16 1.90
C GLN A 66 -10.96 0.56 2.28
N LEU A 67 -10.85 -0.77 2.29
CA LEU A 67 -9.58 -1.45 2.55
C LEU A 67 -8.51 -1.05 1.54
N ARG A 68 -8.86 -1.00 0.26
CA ARG A 68 -7.96 -0.57 -0.81
C ARG A 68 -7.46 0.85 -0.58
N GLN A 69 -8.36 1.78 -0.29
CA GLN A 69 -7.98 3.16 0.00
C GLN A 69 -7.02 3.29 1.19
N LEU A 70 -7.25 2.51 2.26
CA LEU A 70 -6.37 2.48 3.43
C LEU A 70 -4.99 1.92 3.08
N MET A 71 -4.94 0.84 2.31
CA MET A 71 -3.70 0.21 1.83
C MET A 71 -2.90 1.14 0.93
N ASP A 72 -3.55 1.83 -0.03
CA ASP A 72 -2.91 2.83 -0.88
C ASP A 72 -2.35 4.01 -0.07
N THR A 73 -3.12 4.49 0.91
CA THR A 73 -2.67 5.55 1.83
C THR A 73 -1.45 5.11 2.62
N PHE A 74 -1.44 3.86 3.10
CA PHE A 74 -0.33 3.31 3.85
C PHE A 74 0.92 3.16 2.96
N ALA A 75 0.78 2.62 1.75
CA ALA A 75 1.87 2.54 0.77
C ALA A 75 2.46 3.93 0.44
N SER A 76 1.60 4.92 0.20
CA SER A 76 2.01 6.31 -0.03
C SER A 76 2.76 6.90 1.17
N THR A 77 2.29 6.62 2.39
CA THR A 77 2.94 7.06 3.62
C THR A 77 4.33 6.45 3.77
N LEU A 78 4.50 5.17 3.49
CA LEU A 78 5.81 4.50 3.53
C LEU A 78 6.78 5.12 2.50
N ALA A 79 6.29 5.39 1.29
CA ALA A 79 7.08 6.04 0.24
C ALA A 79 7.48 7.48 0.60
N GLY A 80 6.55 8.28 1.13
CA GLY A 80 6.80 9.64 1.59
C GLY A 80 7.79 9.70 2.76
N THR A 81 7.62 8.77 3.72
CA THR A 81 8.52 8.61 4.87
C THR A 81 9.95 8.31 4.42
N ARG A 82 10.11 7.42 3.43
CA ARG A 82 11.41 7.15 2.79
C ARG A 82 12.03 8.39 2.14
N SER A 83 11.26 9.13 1.34
CA SER A 83 11.75 10.36 0.67
C SER A 83 12.22 11.43 1.65
N HIS A 84 11.44 11.65 2.72
CA HIS A 84 11.78 12.60 3.77
C HIS A 84 13.07 12.20 4.52
N MET A 85 13.26 10.91 4.78
CA MET A 85 14.49 10.41 5.39
C MET A 85 15.71 10.59 4.47
N ASN A 86 15.61 10.25 3.19
CA ASN A 86 16.70 10.44 2.23
C ASN A 86 17.11 11.90 2.10
N SER A 87 16.15 12.82 2.16
CA SER A 87 16.41 14.27 2.13
C SER A 87 17.18 14.75 3.36
N GLN A 88 16.83 14.25 4.55
CA GLN A 88 17.55 14.55 5.79
C GLN A 88 18.97 13.98 5.78
N GLU A 89 19.15 12.77 5.27
CA GLU A 89 20.47 12.12 5.19
C GLU A 89 21.40 12.88 4.23
N ASN A 90 20.90 13.24 3.05
CA ASN A 90 21.66 14.06 2.10
C ASN A 90 22.07 15.41 2.70
N ALA A 91 21.17 16.06 3.44
CA ALA A 91 21.50 17.31 4.14
C ALA A 91 22.55 17.11 5.23
N ALA A 92 22.45 16.02 6.01
CA ALA A 92 23.42 15.68 7.05
C ALA A 92 24.82 15.38 6.46
N MET A 93 24.89 14.60 5.37
CA MET A 93 26.14 14.29 4.67
C MET A 93 26.79 15.55 4.09
N GLN A 94 26.02 16.42 3.44
CA GLN A 94 26.55 17.68 2.90
C GLN A 94 27.08 18.59 4.02
N ASN A 95 26.37 18.67 5.15
CA ASN A 95 26.83 19.44 6.30
C ASN A 95 28.09 18.85 6.92
N ALA A 96 28.18 17.51 7.04
CA ALA A 96 29.36 16.82 7.54
C ALA A 96 30.58 17.05 6.62
N GLN A 97 30.41 16.97 5.30
CA GLN A 97 31.46 17.26 4.32
C GLN A 97 31.94 18.71 4.41
N ARG A 98 31.01 19.67 4.53
CA ARG A 98 31.35 21.09 4.74
C ARG A 98 32.14 21.29 6.03
N PHE A 99 31.67 20.72 7.14
CA PHE A 99 32.36 20.83 8.42
C PHE A 99 33.76 20.22 8.37
N HIS A 100 33.92 19.06 7.74
CA HIS A 100 35.21 18.42 7.53
C HIS A 100 36.15 19.30 6.69
N SER A 101 35.65 19.93 5.63
CA SER A 101 36.44 20.84 4.79
C SER A 101 36.86 22.13 5.49
N LEU A 102 36.10 22.58 6.50
CA LEU A 102 36.41 23.78 7.29
C LEU A 102 37.42 23.53 8.41
N ILE A 103 37.55 22.28 8.86
CA ILE A 103 38.49 21.89 9.93
C ILE A 103 39.82 21.40 9.37
N ASN A 104 39.79 20.75 8.20
CA ASN A 104 40.98 20.17 7.57
C ASN A 104 41.53 21.00 6.40
N GLY A 105 40.94 22.17 6.13
CA GLY A 105 41.47 23.19 5.22
C GLY A 105 42.01 24.36 6.01
#